data_AF-G8T8Y6-F1
#
_entry.id   AF-G8T8Y6-F1
#
_cell.length_a   1.000
_cell.length_b   1.000
_cell.length_c   1.000
_cell.angle_alpha   90.00
_cell.angle_beta   90.00
_cell.angle_gamma   90.00
#
_symmetry.space_group_name_H-M   'P 1'
#
loop_
_entity.id
_entity.type
_entity.pdbx_description
1 polymer ?
#
loop_
_entity_poly.entity_id
_entity_poly.type
_entity_poly.pdbx_seq_one_letter_code
_entity_poly.pdbx_strand_id
1 'polypeptide(L)' 'MSLNKPDRQTIIKAAKENDAKIKFSDSLGRVQVGGSGGSVYTDRTSAVNAINGSKKK' A
#
# COMPACT_ATOMS: atom_id res chain seq x y z
N MET A 1 0.53 6.08 13.14
CA MET A 1 1.69 6.60 12.40
C MET A 1 1.23 6.95 10.98
N SER A 2 1.77 8.00 10.36
CA SER A 2 1.46 8.41 8.98
C SER A 2 2.56 7.90 8.04
N LEU A 3 2.23 7.59 6.79
CA LEU A 3 3.20 7.06 5.81
C LEU A 3 4.19 8.14 5.35
N ASN A 4 5.45 7.97 5.72
CA ASN A 4 6.53 8.86 5.30
C ASN A 4 7.05 8.50 3.90
N LYS A 5 7.86 9.38 3.30
CA LYS A 5 8.51 9.13 2.00
C LYS A 5 9.15 7.73 1.85
N PRO A 6 9.98 7.24 2.80
CA PRO A 6 10.58 5.91 2.68
C PRO A 6 9.54 4.78 2.71
N ASP A 7 8.52 4.87 3.57
CA ASP A 7 7.46 3.87 3.66
C ASP A 7 6.72 3.72 2.34
N ARG A 8 6.42 4.85 1.71
CA ARG A 8 5.76 4.90 0.41
C ARG A 8 6.59 4.24 -0.68
N GLN A 9 7.91 4.46 -0.70
CA GLN A 9 8.77 3.79 -1.66
C GLN A 9 8.77 2.27 -1.48
N THR A 10 8.80 1.79 -0.23
CA THR A 10 8.68 0.35 0.06
C THR A 10 7.34 -0.22 -0.44
N ILE A 11 6.23 0.49 -0.17
CA ILE A 11 4.89 0.08 -0.62
C ILE A 11 4.79 0.09 -2.16
N ILE A 12 5.33 1.12 -2.83
CA ILE A 12 5.36 1.21 -4.30
C ILE A 12 6.15 0.05 -4.89
N LYS A 13 7.31 -0.28 -4.30
CA LYS A 13 8.13 -1.42 -4.74
C LYS A 13 7.35 -2.73 -4.63
N ALA A 14 6.79 -3.00 -3.45
CA ALA A 14 5.98 -4.22 -3.24
C ALA A 14 4.79 -4.29 -4.20
N ALA A 15 4.11 -3.16 -4.43
CA ALA A 15 2.99 -3.09 -5.35
C ALA A 15 3.39 -3.42 -6.78
N LYS A 16 4.53 -2.90 -7.27
CA LYS A 16 5.07 -3.24 -8.59
C LYS A 16 5.47 -4.71 -8.69
N GLU A 17 6.11 -5.28 -7.67
CA GLU A 17 6.55 -6.68 -7.65
C GLU A 17 5.37 -7.69 -7.64
N ASN A 18 4.20 -7.26 -7.15
CA ASN A 18 2.99 -8.08 -7.05
C ASN A 18 1.87 -7.65 -8.00
N ASP A 19 2.14 -6.72 -8.94
CA ASP A 19 1.14 -6.11 -9.83
C ASP A 19 -0.11 -5.57 -9.09
N ALA A 20 0.08 -5.08 -7.86
CA ALA A 20 -1.00 -4.58 -7.03
C ALA A 20 -1.30 -3.11 -7.33
N LYS A 21 -2.59 -2.77 -7.41
CA LYS A 21 -3.04 -1.38 -7.56
C LYS A 21 -3.00 -0.67 -6.22
N ILE A 22 -2.30 0.45 -6.14
CA ILE A 22 -2.24 1.29 -4.93
C ILE A 22 -2.53 2.76 -5.22
N LYS A 23 -3.06 3.49 -4.23
CA LYS A 23 -3.30 4.94 -4.29
C LYS A 23 -2.93 5.60 -2.97
N PHE A 24 -2.00 6.54 -2.99
CA PHE A 24 -1.64 7.32 -1.80
C PHE A 24 -2.55 8.53 -1.63
N SER A 25 -2.79 8.90 -0.39
CA SER A 25 -3.49 10.11 0.00
C SER A 25 -2.60 10.91 0.94
N ASP A 26 -1.85 11.86 0.38
CA ASP A 26 -0.89 12.70 1.10
C ASP A 26 -1.51 13.46 2.28
N SER A 27 -2.67 14.07 2.05
CA SER A 27 -3.40 14.84 3.08
C SER A 27 -3.80 14.01 4.31
N LEU A 28 -3.83 12.68 4.18
CA LEU A 28 -4.25 11.76 5.24
C LEU A 28 -3.13 10.78 5.63
N GLY A 29 -1.96 10.88 4.98
CA GLY A 29 -0.81 10.00 5.17
C GLY A 29 -1.13 8.51 5.11
N ARG A 30 -1.99 8.10 4.18
CA ARG A 30 -2.49 6.72 4.03
C ARG A 30 -2.36 6.21 2.60
N VAL A 31 -2.39 4.90 2.43
CA VAL A 31 -2.41 4.21 1.14
C VAL A 31 -3.62 3.30 1.04
N GLN A 32 -4.27 3.29 -0.13
CA GLN A 32 -5.30 2.34 -0.49
C GLN A 32 -4.69 1.26 -1.37
N VAL A 33 -4.93 -0.02 -1.06
CA VAL A 33 -4.44 -1.19 -1.79
C VAL A 33 -5.64 -1.95 -2.38
N GLY A 34 -5.60 -2.26 -3.67
CA GLY A 34 -6.66 -2.98 -4.39
C GLY A 34 -7.52 -2.13 -5.34
N GLY A 35 -7.18 -0.85 -5.56
CA GLY A 35 -7.98 0.05 -6.42
C GLY A 35 -9.24 0.60 -5.73
N SER A 36 -10.28 0.94 -6.51
CA SER A 36 -11.54 1.48 -5.98
C SER A 36 -12.26 0.43 -5.12
N GLY A 37 -12.49 0.74 -3.84
CA GLY A 37 -13.02 -0.21 -2.85
C GLY A 37 -11.95 -1.04 -2.12
N GLY A 38 -10.66 -0.80 -2.43
CA GLY A 38 -9.55 -1.45 -1.75
C GLY A 38 -9.38 -1.01 -0.29
N SER A 39 -8.66 -1.81 0.49
CA SER A 39 -8.37 -1.57 1.90
C SER A 39 -7.41 -0.40 2.09
N VAL A 40 -7.62 0.39 3.14
CA VAL A 40 -6.83 1.59 3.45
C VAL A 40 -5.93 1.34 4.65
N TYR A 41 -4.66 1.70 4.52
CA TYR A 41 -3.61 1.49 5.52
C TYR A 41 -2.86 2.78 5.81
N THR A 42 -2.55 3.01 7.08
CA THR A 42 -1.71 4.14 7.54
C THR A 42 -0.29 3.72 7.92
N ASP A 43 -0.01 2.41 7.91
CA ASP A 43 1.29 1.83 8.27
C ASP A 43 1.88 1.05 7.09
N ARG A 44 3.22 1.08 6.99
CA ARG A 44 3.98 0.38 5.96
C ARG A 44 3.77 -1.12 5.99
N THR A 45 3.86 -1.73 7.17
CA THR A 45 3.86 -3.18 7.36
C THR A 45 2.53 -3.77 6.96
N SER A 46 1.42 -3.17 7.42
CA SER A 46 0.08 -3.61 7.03
C SER A 46 -0.17 -3.48 5.53
N ALA A 47 0.25 -2.37 4.92
CA ALA A 47 0.10 -2.16 3.48
C ALA A 47 0.90 -3.18 2.66
N VAL A 48 2.17 -3.40 3.00
CA VAL A 48 3.04 -4.37 2.33
C VAL A 48 2.53 -5.81 2.51
N ASN A 49 2.07 -6.17 3.72
CA ASN A 49 1.47 -7.47 3.97
C ASN A 49 0.21 -7.69 3.14
N ALA A 50 -0.65 -6.66 3.00
CA ALA A 50 -1.83 -6.75 2.15
C ALA A 50 -1.45 -6.94 0.67
N ILE A 51 -0.44 -6.23 0.18
CA ILE A 51 0.07 -6.37 -1.18
C ILE A 51 0.63 -7.77 -1.44
N ASN A 52 1.51 -8.26 -0.58
CA ASN A 52 2.12 -9.58 -0.71
C ASN A 52 1.10 -10.72 -0.52
N GLY A 53 0.12 -10.52 0.38
CA GLY A 53 -0.98 -11.47 0.60
C GLY A 53 -1.98 -11.54 -0.55
N SER A 54 -2.06 -10.49 -1.39
CA SER A 54 -2.98 -10.44 -2.54
C SER A 54 -2.57 -11.38 -3.69
N LYS A 55 -1.30 -11.84 -3.74
CA LYS A 55 -0.79 -12.76 -4.77
C LYS A 55 -1.16 -14.24 -4.53
N LYS A 56 -1.86 -14.56 -3.44
CA LYS A 56 -2.40 -15.92 -3.18
C LYS A 56 -3.75 -16.10 -3.90
N LYS A 57 -3.74 -16.32 -5.21
CA LYS A 57 -4.79 -17.08 -5.92
C LYS A 57 -4.33 -17.50 -7.30
#